data_AF-A0A2E4UXF3-F1
#
_entry.id   AF-A0A2E4UXF3-F1
#
_cell.length_a   1.000
_cell.length_b   1.000
_cell.length_c   1.000
_cell.angle_alpha   90.00
_cell.angle_beta   90.00
_cell.angle_gamma   90.00
#
_symmetry.space_group_name_H-M   'P 1'
#
loop_
_entity.id
_entity.type
_entity.pdbx_description
1 polymer ?
#
loop_
_entity_poly.entity_id
_entity_poly.type
_entity_poly.pdbx_seq_one_letter_code
_entity_poly.pdbx_strand_id
1 'polypeptide(L)'
;WILQTLPMSPLEPPVHAEVQLLMGINRDESRLFNAFKGHPTISDAGLLDTQQALCKVPEAKSRAIVSTFSASCETVRLGFANEQLHDAVASVQKWRMPAARFAASHLAAVYHHFFERESSALREALGACHALEIPVFLLLSRHLPKTVLRAGARRLAIWPGR
;
A
#
# COMPACT_ATOMS: atom_id res chain seq x y z
N TRP A 1 16.75 2.16 -25.33
CA TRP A 1 15.70 2.63 -24.41
C TRP A 1 14.50 1.73 -24.56
N ILE A 2 14.00 1.13 -23.47
CA ILE A 2 12.90 0.15 -23.51
C ILE A 2 11.53 0.85 -23.61
N LEU A 3 11.39 2.05 -23.05
CA LEU A 3 10.17 2.85 -23.13
C LEU A 3 10.32 3.92 -24.21
N GLN A 4 9.33 3.98 -25.10
CA GLN A 4 9.24 4.99 -26.17
C GLN A 4 8.54 6.28 -25.69
N THR A 5 7.70 6.16 -24.66
CA THR A 5 6.89 7.23 -24.08
C THR A 5 6.81 7.09 -22.57
N LEU A 6 6.34 8.14 -21.87
CA LEU A 6 6.06 8.03 -20.44
C LEU A 6 4.85 7.10 -20.22
N PRO A 7 4.96 6.06 -19.35
CA PRO A 7 3.90 5.04 -19.19
C PRO A 7 2.50 5.58 -18.84
N MET A 8 2.45 6.77 -18.24
CA MET A 8 1.21 7.47 -17.87
C MET A 8 1.24 8.92 -18.39
N SER A 9 1.73 9.12 -19.62
CA SER A 9 1.74 10.43 -20.27
C SER A 9 0.31 10.98 -20.35
N PRO A 10 0.06 12.24 -19.94
CA PRO A 10 -1.24 12.88 -20.16
C PRO A 10 -1.45 13.30 -21.62
N LEU A 11 -0.39 13.26 -22.44
CA LEU A 11 -0.40 13.72 -23.83
C LEU A 11 -0.59 12.58 -24.84
N GLU A 12 -0.40 11.34 -24.41
CA GLU A 12 -0.41 10.18 -25.30
C GLU A 12 -1.30 9.09 -24.71
N PRO A 13 -1.99 8.31 -25.55
CA PRO A 13 -2.78 7.18 -25.07
C PRO A 13 -1.85 6.16 -24.40
N PRO A 14 -2.29 5.53 -23.30
CA PRO A 14 -1.50 4.51 -22.63
C PRO A 14 -1.28 3.32 -23.56
N VAL A 15 -0.03 2.89 -23.70
CA VAL A 15 0.34 1.68 -24.43
C VAL A 15 0.53 0.56 -23.42
N HIS A 16 -0.49 -0.27 -23.27
CA HIS A 16 -0.48 -1.40 -22.33
C HIS A 16 -1.07 -2.67 -22.96
N ALA A 17 -0.62 -3.83 -22.49
CA ALA A 17 -1.27 -5.09 -22.84
C ALA A 17 -2.58 -5.24 -22.05
N GLU A 18 -3.67 -5.59 -22.73
CA GLU A 18 -4.99 -5.84 -22.11
C GLU A 18 -5.06 -7.25 -21.49
N VAL A 19 -4.21 -7.50 -20.49
CA VAL A 19 -4.18 -8.77 -19.76
C VAL A 19 -4.83 -8.62 -18.39
N GLN A 20 -5.42 -9.70 -17.88
CA GLN A 20 -5.90 -9.72 -16.51
C GLN A 20 -4.71 -9.60 -15.55
N LEU A 21 -4.86 -8.80 -14.50
CA LEU A 21 -3.81 -8.56 -13.53
C LEU A 21 -4.24 -9.01 -12.13
N LEU A 22 -3.31 -9.62 -11.40
CA LEU A 22 -3.37 -9.73 -9.94
C LEU A 22 -2.35 -8.75 -9.37
N MET A 23 -2.82 -7.83 -8.56
CA MET A 23 -2.01 -6.80 -7.90
C MET A 23 -2.30 -6.82 -6.40
N GLY A 24 -1.45 -6.19 -5.63
CA GLY A 24 -1.79 -5.87 -4.25
C GLY A 24 -0.83 -4.90 -3.61
N ILE A 25 -1.21 -4.56 -2.39
CA ILE A 25 -0.48 -3.66 -1.50
C ILE A 25 -0.58 -4.20 -0.08
N ASN A 26 0.36 -3.77 0.75
CA ASN A 26 0.34 -4.05 2.18
C ASN A 26 -0.20 -2.84 2.94
N ARG A 27 -0.67 -3.05 4.17
CA ARG A 27 -1.24 -1.95 4.98
C ARG A 27 -0.21 -0.89 5.34
N ASP A 28 1.00 -1.32 5.71
CA ASP A 28 2.01 -0.48 6.34
C ASP A 28 3.26 -0.33 5.44
N GLU A 29 3.09 -0.26 4.11
CA GLU A 29 4.15 -0.23 3.09
C GLU A 29 5.39 0.60 3.48
N SER A 30 5.16 1.79 4.03
CA SER A 30 6.25 2.72 4.33
C SER A 30 7.06 2.36 5.58
N ARG A 31 6.54 1.53 6.49
CA ARG A 31 7.22 1.20 7.76
C ARG A 31 8.57 0.53 7.57
N LEU A 32 8.74 -0.29 6.53
CA LEU A 32 10.03 -0.92 6.22
C LEU A 32 11.13 0.12 6.09
N PHE A 33 10.86 1.23 5.39
CA PHE A 33 11.85 2.25 5.06
C PHE A 33 12.21 3.16 6.23
N ASN A 34 11.35 3.20 7.25
CA ASN A 34 11.53 4.03 8.44
C ASN A 34 12.04 3.21 9.64
N ALA A 35 11.70 1.92 9.71
CA ALA A 35 12.17 0.99 10.74
C ALA A 35 13.71 0.95 10.82
N PHE A 36 14.39 0.90 9.67
CA PHE A 36 15.86 0.90 9.63
C PHE A 36 16.51 2.25 9.91
N LYS A 37 15.74 3.35 9.90
CA LYS A 37 16.23 4.70 10.18
C LYS A 37 16.09 5.09 11.66
N GLY A 38 15.52 4.22 12.49
CA GLY A 38 15.41 4.43 13.94
C GLY A 38 14.25 5.33 14.38
N HIS A 39 13.26 5.61 13.50
CA HIS A 39 12.02 6.37 13.81
C HIS A 39 12.23 7.55 14.79
N PRO A 40 12.89 8.64 14.37
CA PRO A 40 12.98 9.82 15.22
C PRO A 40 11.57 10.32 15.56
N THR A 41 11.34 10.65 16.82
CA THR A 41 10.07 11.22 17.27
C THR A 41 9.74 12.47 16.47
N ILE A 42 8.52 12.52 15.93
CA ILE A 42 8.06 13.64 15.11
C ILE A 42 7.20 14.57 15.98
N SER A 43 7.55 15.85 16.05
CA SER A 43 6.70 16.87 16.69
C SER A 43 5.47 17.18 15.83
N ASP A 44 4.41 17.75 16.41
CA ASP A 44 3.19 18.10 15.66
C ASP A 44 3.48 19.03 14.47
N ALA A 45 4.34 20.03 14.67
CA ALA A 45 4.80 20.91 13.60
C ALA A 45 5.58 20.13 12.52
N GLY A 46 6.50 19.25 12.95
CA GLY A 46 7.25 18.40 12.03
C GLY A 46 6.37 17.42 11.24
N LEU A 47 5.27 16.95 11.83
CA LEU A 47 4.30 16.10 11.14
C LEU A 47 3.66 16.88 9.99
N LEU A 48 3.19 18.10 10.25
CA LEU A 48 2.57 18.94 9.23
C LEU A 48 3.55 19.29 8.10
N ASP A 49 4.80 19.63 8.42
CA ASP A 49 5.84 19.93 7.42
C ASP A 49 6.16 18.72 6.55
N THR A 50 6.34 17.54 7.16
CA THR A 50 6.61 16.32 6.41
C THR A 50 5.44 15.91 5.52
N GLN A 51 4.19 16.12 5.97
CA GLN A 51 3.00 15.85 5.15
C GLN A 51 2.83 16.85 4.00
N GLN A 52 3.14 18.13 4.19
CA GLN A 52 3.16 19.12 3.11
C GLN A 52 4.12 18.70 2.00
N ALA A 53 5.35 18.31 2.39
CA ALA A 53 6.38 17.88 1.45
C ALA A 53 6.01 16.57 0.75
N LEU A 54 5.52 15.57 1.50
CA LEU A 54 5.15 14.26 0.98
C LEU A 54 3.99 14.34 -0.03
N CYS A 55 2.95 15.08 0.30
CA CYS A 55 1.74 15.18 -0.51
C CYS A 55 1.82 16.33 -1.54
N LYS A 56 2.83 17.20 -1.45
CA LYS A 56 3.00 18.42 -2.25
C LYS A 56 1.76 19.32 -2.18
N VAL A 57 1.30 19.58 -0.96
CA VAL A 57 0.09 20.38 -0.70
C VAL A 57 0.38 21.51 0.30
N PRO A 58 -0.41 22.60 0.28
CA PRO A 58 -0.32 23.65 1.30
C PRO A 58 -0.70 23.16 2.70
N GLU A 59 -0.28 23.89 3.73
CA GLU A 59 -0.49 23.58 5.15
C GLU A 59 -1.95 23.27 5.49
N ALA A 60 -2.91 24.06 4.99
CA ALA A 60 -4.34 23.82 5.25
C ALA A 60 -4.81 22.43 4.81
N LYS A 61 -4.32 21.95 3.65
CA LYS A 61 -4.62 20.59 3.16
C LYS A 61 -3.85 19.53 3.95
N SER A 62 -2.60 19.83 4.32
CA SER A 62 -1.81 18.95 5.19
C SER A 62 -2.52 18.70 6.53
N ARG A 63 -3.04 19.76 7.17
CA ARG A 63 -3.86 19.66 8.39
C ARG A 63 -5.09 18.78 8.20
N ALA A 64 -5.79 18.94 7.08
CA ALA A 64 -6.96 18.12 6.77
C ALA A 64 -6.60 16.64 6.58
N ILE A 65 -5.46 16.34 5.95
CA ILE A 65 -4.95 14.97 5.80
C ILE A 65 -4.65 14.37 7.17
N VAL A 66 -3.86 15.06 8.00
CA VAL A 66 -3.52 14.58 9.35
C VAL A 66 -4.78 14.35 10.17
N SER A 67 -5.69 15.32 10.20
CA SER A 67 -6.99 15.21 10.90
C SER A 67 -7.81 13.99 10.44
N THR A 68 -7.86 13.73 9.13
CA THR A 68 -8.56 12.56 8.57
C THR A 68 -7.95 11.26 9.05
N PHE A 69 -6.62 11.14 9.05
CA PHE A 69 -5.94 9.94 9.50
C PHE A 69 -6.05 9.75 11.01
N SER A 70 -5.93 10.83 11.81
CA SER A 70 -6.13 10.77 13.25
C SER A 70 -7.54 10.30 13.61
N ALA A 71 -8.58 10.86 12.98
CA ALA A 71 -9.97 10.43 13.18
C ALA A 71 -10.17 8.95 12.78
N SER A 72 -9.54 8.52 11.68
CA SER A 72 -9.58 7.11 11.27
C SER A 72 -8.87 6.18 12.24
N CYS A 73 -7.87 6.66 12.99
CA CYS A 73 -7.16 5.88 14.00
C CYS A 73 -7.98 5.76 15.29
N GLU A 74 -8.65 6.85 15.68
CA GLU A 74 -9.56 6.88 16.84
C GLU A 74 -10.74 5.91 16.67
N THR A 75 -11.33 5.83 15.47
CA THR A 75 -12.47 4.92 15.20
C THR A 75 -12.12 3.45 15.41
N VAL A 76 -10.87 3.06 15.17
CA VAL A 76 -10.35 1.71 15.38
C VAL A 76 -9.64 1.53 16.74
N ARG A 77 -9.71 2.55 17.62
CA ARG A 77 -9.09 2.59 18.96
C ARG A 77 -7.61 2.25 18.97
N LEU A 78 -6.91 2.63 17.92
CA LEU A 78 -5.47 2.48 17.87
C LEU A 78 -4.87 3.82 18.33
N GLY A 79 -4.01 3.77 19.34
CA GLY A 79 -3.15 4.91 19.65
C GLY A 79 -2.16 5.07 18.51
N PHE A 80 -2.03 6.29 17.98
CA PHE A 80 -1.09 6.56 16.91
C PHE A 80 -0.24 7.78 17.23
N ALA A 81 1.05 7.54 17.43
CA ALA A 81 2.06 8.60 17.52
C ALA A 81 2.30 9.23 16.13
N ASN A 82 2.88 10.43 16.10
CA ASN A 82 3.03 11.21 14.87
C ASN A 82 3.83 10.47 13.78
N GLU A 83 4.84 9.71 14.15
CA GLU A 83 5.60 8.85 13.25
C GLU A 83 4.74 7.78 12.59
N GLN A 84 3.80 7.20 13.33
CA GLN A 84 2.90 6.18 12.80
C GLN A 84 1.83 6.80 11.89
N LEU A 85 1.37 8.03 12.18
CA LEU A 85 0.52 8.81 11.27
C LEU A 85 1.27 9.15 9.98
N HIS A 86 2.53 9.57 10.08
CA HIS A 86 3.38 9.83 8.92
C HIS A 86 3.51 8.56 8.04
N ASP A 87 3.75 7.40 8.65
CA ASP A 87 3.85 6.12 7.93
C ASP A 87 2.56 5.73 7.23
N ALA A 88 1.41 5.95 7.88
CA ALA A 88 0.10 5.65 7.31
C ALA A 88 -0.16 6.52 6.08
N VAL A 89 0.08 7.83 6.18
CA VAL A 89 -0.07 8.76 5.03
C VAL A 89 0.92 8.41 3.92
N ALA A 90 2.18 8.13 4.25
CA ALA A 90 3.19 7.71 3.27
C ALA A 90 2.82 6.42 2.56
N SER A 91 2.26 5.44 3.27
CA SER A 91 1.79 4.18 2.69
C SER A 91 0.66 4.41 1.69
N VAL A 92 -0.27 5.29 2.02
CA VAL A 92 -1.36 5.65 1.10
C VAL A 92 -0.86 6.44 -0.11
N GLN A 93 -0.10 7.51 0.13
CA GLN A 93 0.31 8.45 -0.91
C GLN A 93 1.28 7.82 -1.92
N LYS A 94 2.25 7.02 -1.46
CA LYS A 94 3.30 6.46 -2.32
C LYS A 94 2.90 5.15 -3.00
N TRP A 95 2.00 4.37 -2.39
CA TRP A 95 1.74 2.99 -2.82
C TRP A 95 0.27 2.77 -3.17
N ARG A 96 -0.64 2.95 -2.20
CA ARG A 96 -2.07 2.65 -2.39
C ARG A 96 -2.71 3.52 -3.47
N MET A 97 -2.46 4.83 -3.45
CA MET A 97 -3.07 5.76 -4.40
C MET A 97 -2.59 5.51 -5.85
N PRO A 98 -1.29 5.37 -6.14
CA PRO A 98 -0.83 4.98 -7.46
C PRO A 98 -1.38 3.63 -7.93
N ALA A 99 -1.37 2.61 -7.07
CA ALA A 99 -1.91 1.29 -7.40
C ALA A 99 -3.41 1.35 -7.73
N ALA A 100 -4.20 2.07 -6.93
CA ALA A 100 -5.62 2.25 -7.16
C ALA A 100 -5.91 3.03 -8.46
N ARG A 101 -5.14 4.08 -8.74
CA ARG A 101 -5.26 4.86 -9.99
C ARG A 101 -4.94 4.00 -11.21
N PHE A 102 -3.85 3.23 -11.15
CA PHE A 102 -3.48 2.30 -12.22
C PHE A 102 -4.57 1.25 -12.45
N ALA A 103 -5.05 0.62 -11.38
CA ALA A 103 -6.12 -0.38 -11.45
C ALA A 103 -7.41 0.20 -12.06
N ALA A 104 -7.78 1.43 -11.70
CA ALA A 104 -8.96 2.10 -12.24
C ALA A 104 -8.82 2.50 -13.71
N SER A 105 -7.59 2.73 -14.20
CA SER A 105 -7.33 3.06 -15.62
C SER A 105 -7.13 1.84 -16.51
N HIS A 106 -6.92 0.64 -15.94
CA HIS A 106 -6.65 -0.57 -16.72
C HIS A 106 -7.95 -1.14 -17.30
N LEU A 107 -7.94 -1.49 -18.59
CA LEU A 107 -9.15 -1.91 -19.31
C LEU A 107 -9.57 -3.35 -19.02
N ALA A 108 -8.61 -4.24 -18.77
CA ALA A 108 -8.89 -5.63 -18.42
C ALA A 108 -9.13 -5.80 -16.91
N ALA A 109 -9.62 -6.97 -16.50
CA ALA A 109 -9.92 -7.23 -15.10
C ALA A 109 -8.67 -7.11 -14.21
N VAL A 110 -8.78 -6.34 -13.13
CA VAL A 110 -7.76 -6.23 -12.08
C VAL A 110 -8.30 -6.83 -10.79
N TYR A 111 -7.63 -7.86 -10.31
CA TYR A 111 -7.85 -8.45 -8.99
C TYR A 111 -6.86 -7.82 -8.02
N HIS A 112 -7.36 -7.17 -6.98
CA HIS A 112 -6.53 -6.46 -6.02
C HIS A 112 -6.61 -7.12 -4.64
N HIS A 113 -5.47 -7.55 -4.09
CA HIS A 113 -5.40 -8.05 -2.72
C HIS A 113 -4.91 -6.97 -1.77
N PHE A 114 -5.32 -7.08 -0.51
CA PHE A 114 -4.85 -6.21 0.56
C PHE A 114 -4.25 -7.07 1.67
N PHE A 115 -2.97 -6.87 1.96
CA PHE A 115 -2.23 -7.67 2.93
C PHE A 115 -2.13 -6.95 4.28
N GLU A 116 -2.69 -7.57 5.32
CA GLU A 116 -2.82 -6.98 6.66
C GLU A 116 -2.10 -7.78 7.74
N ARG A 117 -1.45 -8.90 7.38
CA ARG A 117 -0.78 -9.74 8.36
C ARG A 117 0.54 -9.09 8.80
N GLU A 118 0.64 -8.83 10.08
CA GLU A 118 1.82 -8.19 10.68
C GLU A 118 2.97 -9.17 10.88
N SER A 119 4.20 -8.65 10.78
CA SER A 119 5.41 -9.36 11.17
C SER A 119 5.69 -9.20 12.66
N SER A 120 5.97 -10.29 13.35
CA SER A 120 6.47 -10.27 14.73
C SER A 120 7.96 -9.92 14.82
N ALA A 121 8.66 -9.78 13.69
CA ALA A 121 10.06 -9.39 13.67
C ALA A 121 10.25 -7.93 14.14
N LEU A 122 11.46 -7.61 14.61
CA LEU A 122 11.83 -6.27 15.08
C LEU A 122 10.86 -5.69 16.13
N ARG A 123 10.34 -6.53 17.03
CA ARG A 123 9.37 -6.13 18.07
C ARG A 123 8.15 -5.43 17.45
N GLU A 124 7.61 -6.01 16.38
CA GLU A 124 6.39 -5.54 15.69
C GLU A 124 6.53 -4.19 14.98
N ALA A 125 7.72 -3.59 14.97
CA ALA A 125 7.97 -2.28 14.36
C ALA A 125 7.66 -2.22 12.85
N LEU A 126 7.62 -3.38 12.19
CA LEU A 126 7.33 -3.49 10.76
C LEU A 126 5.84 -3.45 10.43
N GLY A 127 4.95 -3.86 11.35
CA GLY A 127 3.54 -4.09 10.99
C GLY A 127 3.40 -5.00 9.76
N ALA A 128 2.45 -4.71 8.88
CA ALA A 128 2.30 -5.34 7.56
C ALA A 128 3.00 -4.48 6.49
N CYS A 129 4.32 -4.31 6.58
CA CYS A 129 5.11 -3.49 5.65
C CYS A 129 5.42 -4.15 4.32
N HIS A 130 6.03 -3.37 3.44
CA HIS A 130 6.53 -3.76 2.13
C HIS A 130 7.24 -5.13 2.12
N ALA A 131 6.95 -5.93 1.09
CA ALA A 131 7.54 -7.24 0.79
C ALA A 131 7.25 -8.39 1.78
N LEU A 132 6.51 -8.17 2.87
CA LEU A 132 6.17 -9.24 3.82
C LEU A 132 5.20 -10.29 3.27
N GLU A 133 4.42 -9.93 2.25
CA GLU A 133 3.47 -10.79 1.56
C GLU A 133 4.16 -11.80 0.62
N ILE A 134 5.36 -11.47 0.12
CA ILE A 134 6.12 -12.31 -0.83
C ILE A 134 6.35 -13.73 -0.29
N PRO A 135 6.93 -13.95 0.90
CA PRO A 135 7.14 -15.30 1.42
C PRO A 135 5.82 -16.05 1.61
N VAL A 136 4.73 -15.35 1.93
CA VAL A 136 3.40 -15.98 2.05
C VAL A 136 2.94 -16.51 0.70
N PHE A 137 3.03 -15.72 -0.37
CA PHE A 137 2.67 -16.17 -1.72
C PHE A 137 3.54 -17.32 -2.22
N LEU A 138 4.85 -17.27 -1.94
CA LEU A 138 5.76 -18.35 -2.30
C LEU A 138 5.39 -19.67 -1.61
N LEU A 139 5.06 -19.62 -0.32
CA LEU A 139 4.62 -20.82 0.41
C LEU A 139 3.28 -21.33 -0.11
N LEU A 140 2.30 -20.44 -0.33
CA LEU A 140 0.99 -20.82 -0.88
C LEU A 140 1.14 -21.49 -2.26
N SER A 141 2.00 -20.97 -3.13
CA SER A 141 2.24 -21.54 -4.47
C SER A 141 2.79 -22.97 -4.46
N ARG A 142 3.49 -23.37 -3.38
CA ARG A 142 4.02 -24.74 -3.22
C ARG A 142 2.94 -25.74 -2.82
N HIS A 143 1.86 -25.27 -2.22
CA HIS A 143 0.75 -26.10 -1.73
C HIS A 143 -0.48 -26.05 -2.63
N LEU A 144 -0.52 -25.15 -3.62
CA LEU A 144 -1.57 -25.12 -4.62
C LEU A 144 -1.33 -26.21 -5.68
N PRO A 145 -2.30 -27.12 -5.93
CA PRO A 145 -2.18 -28.06 -7.03
C PRO A 145 -2.07 -27.28 -8.35
N LYS A 146 -1.11 -27.68 -9.20
CA LYS A 146 -0.76 -27.02 -10.49
C LYS A 146 -1.96 -26.79 -11.43
N THR A 147 -3.07 -27.47 -11.18
CA THR A 147 -4.33 -27.41 -11.92
C THR A 147 -5.15 -26.12 -11.67
N VAL A 148 -4.97 -25.42 -10.53
CA VAL A 148 -5.78 -24.24 -10.18
C VAL A 148 -5.38 -22.99 -10.96
N LEU A 149 -4.14 -22.92 -11.47
CA LEU A 149 -3.64 -21.76 -12.22
C LEU A 149 -4.21 -21.64 -13.66
N ARG A 150 -5.05 -22.59 -14.11
CA ARG A 150 -5.71 -22.55 -15.43
C ARG A 150 -7.21 -22.30 -15.39
N ALA A 151 -7.84 -22.25 -14.21
CA ALA A 151 -9.29 -22.06 -14.13
C ALA A 151 -9.61 -20.56 -14.06
N GLY A 152 -10.16 -20.04 -15.15
CA GLY A 152 -10.66 -18.68 -15.24
C GLY A 152 -11.69 -18.35 -14.15
N ALA A 153 -11.73 -17.06 -13.79
CA ALA A 153 -12.82 -16.35 -13.15
C ALA A 153 -13.96 -17.22 -12.57
N ARG A 154 -13.84 -17.63 -11.29
CA ARG A 154 -14.93 -17.61 -10.29
C ARG A 154 -14.48 -18.21 -8.95
N ARG A 155 -14.82 -17.47 -7.88
CA ARG A 155 -14.75 -17.75 -6.43
C ARG A 155 -13.36 -17.69 -5.79
N LEU A 156 -13.06 -16.51 -5.22
CA LEU A 156 -12.28 -16.43 -3.99
C LEU A 156 -13.11 -17.10 -2.89
N ALA A 157 -12.73 -18.30 -2.46
CA ALA A 157 -13.25 -18.87 -1.22
C ALA A 157 -12.52 -18.19 -0.06
N ILE A 158 -13.29 -17.48 0.76
CA ILE A 158 -12.83 -16.95 2.05
C ILE A 158 -12.51 -18.17 2.92
N TRP A 159 -11.25 -18.29 3.34
CA TRP A 159 -10.81 -19.29 4.31
C TRP A 159 -11.39 -18.94 5.69
N PRO A 160 -12.23 -19.79 6.33
CA PRO A 160 -12.65 -19.55 7.70
C PRO A 160 -11.52 -19.98 8.63
N GLY A 161 -11.08 -19.06 9.48
CA GLY A 161 -10.07 -19.30 10.51
C GLY A 161 -10.46 -20.44 11.45
N ARG A 162 -9.46 -21.17 11.92
CA ARG A 162 -9.49 -21.90 13.19
C ARG A 162 -8.53 -21.20 14.14
#